data_AF-A0A930G059-F1
#
_entry.id   AF-A0A930G059-F1
#
_cell.length_a   1.000
_cell.length_b   1.000
_cell.length_c   1.000
_cell.angle_alpha   90.00
_cell.angle_beta   90.00
_cell.angle_gamma   90.00
#
_symmetry.space_group_name_H-M   'P 1'
#
loop_
_entity.id
_entity.type
_entity.pdbx_description
1 polymer ?
#
loop_
_entity_poly.entity_id
_entity_poly.type
_entity_poly.pdbx_seq_one_letter_code
_entity_poly.pdbx_strand_id
1 'polypeptide(L)'
;MSQTFYDFSAQRLNGDRQDFAAYRGQLVLIVNTASQCGFTPQYTGLEELYRLFKDRGFVVLGFPCNQFGGQEPGDAEAIGQFCQSRFDVTFPLFAKIDVNGDNAHPLFTWLKHEAAGILGTEAIKWNFTKFLVN
;
A
#
# COMPACT_ATOMS: atom_id res chain seq x y z
N MET A 1 16.28 20.14 1.98
CA MET A 1 16.60 18.70 1.89
C MET A 1 15.51 18.07 1.05
N SER A 2 15.85 17.11 0.19
CA SER A 2 14.87 16.39 -0.63
C SER A 2 14.03 15.48 0.27
N GLN A 3 12.71 15.46 0.04
CA GLN A 3 11.79 14.59 0.78
C GLN A 3 12.04 13.12 0.44
N THR A 4 11.95 12.24 1.43
CA THR A 4 12.18 10.80 1.33
C THR A 4 10.98 10.01 1.84
N PHE A 5 10.94 8.71 1.54
CA PHE A 5 9.93 7.79 2.08
C PHE A 5 9.81 7.87 3.62
N TYR A 6 10.92 8.12 4.31
CA TYR A 6 11.01 8.15 5.77
C TYR A 6 10.37 9.37 6.42
N ASP A 7 9.97 10.37 5.64
CA ASP A 7 9.31 11.59 6.15
C ASP A 7 7.78 11.44 6.24
N PHE A 8 7.25 10.27 5.85
CA PHE A 8 5.82 9.98 5.84
C PHE A 8 5.40 9.07 7.00
N SER A 9 4.08 9.04 7.22
CA SER A 9 3.43 8.15 8.16
C SER A 9 2.03 7.85 7.66
N ALA A 10 1.42 6.77 8.13
CA ALA A 10 0.01 6.49 7.87
C ALA A 10 -0.65 5.79 9.07
N GLN A 11 -1.97 5.84 9.13
CA GLN A 11 -2.75 5.10 10.13
C GLN A 11 -2.87 3.64 9.70
N ARG A 12 -2.70 2.71 10.64
CA ARG A 12 -2.95 1.27 10.48
C ARG A 12 -4.46 1.00 10.52
N LEU A 13 -4.88 -0.20 10.12
CA LEU A 13 -6.30 -0.59 10.19
C LEU A 13 -6.91 -0.46 11.61
N ASN A 14 -6.10 -0.66 12.64
CA ASN A 14 -6.52 -0.52 14.04
C ASN A 14 -6.52 0.94 14.56
N GLY A 15 -6.19 1.91 13.70
CA GLY A 15 -6.12 3.34 14.05
C GLY A 15 -4.75 3.83 14.53
N ASP A 16 -3.81 2.93 14.80
CA ASP A 16 -2.48 3.33 15.28
C ASP A 16 -1.70 4.07 14.19
N ARG A 17 -0.98 5.14 14.57
CA ARG A 17 -0.07 5.84 13.67
C ARG A 17 1.22 5.04 13.52
N GLN A 18 1.60 4.74 12.28
CA GLN A 18 2.87 4.14 11.93
C GLN A 18 3.76 5.16 11.20
N ASP A 19 4.87 5.53 11.84
CA ASP A 19 5.94 6.31 11.21
C ASP A 19 6.77 5.42 10.28
N PHE A 20 7.09 5.90 9.08
CA PHE A 20 7.84 5.13 8.10
C PHE A 20 9.35 5.18 8.30
N ALA A 21 9.86 6.09 9.14
CA ALA A 21 11.23 6.03 9.61
C ALA A 21 11.57 4.70 10.30
N ALA A 22 10.57 3.99 10.83
CA ALA A 22 10.72 2.65 11.41
C ALA A 22 11.16 1.58 10.38
N TYR A 23 10.97 1.81 9.09
CA TYR A 23 11.38 0.89 8.02
C TYR A 23 12.78 1.21 7.47
N ARG A 24 13.56 2.07 8.12
CA ARG A 24 14.90 2.46 7.66
C ARG A 24 15.80 1.24 7.51
N GLY A 25 16.45 1.13 6.36
CA GLY A 25 17.32 0.00 6.01
C GLY A 25 16.57 -1.23 5.49
N GLN A 26 15.25 -1.16 5.33
CA GLN A 26 14.45 -2.18 4.67
C GLN A 26 14.13 -1.77 3.23
N LEU A 27 14.02 -2.76 2.35
CA LEU A 27 13.42 -2.61 1.04
C LEU A 27 11.89 -2.68 1.19
N VAL A 28 11.20 -1.62 0.79
CA VAL A 28 9.76 -1.46 1.05
C VAL A 28 8.98 -1.56 -0.26
N LEU A 29 8.03 -2.49 -0.34
CA LEU A 29 7.07 -2.63 -1.43
C LEU A 29 5.72 -2.03 -1.01
N ILE A 30 5.36 -0.90 -1.58
CA ILE A 30 4.10 -0.19 -1.31
C ILE A 30 3.08 -0.59 -2.37
N VAL A 31 1.88 -0.98 -1.95
CA VAL A 31 0.83 -1.46 -2.86
C VAL A 31 -0.51 -0.83 -2.51
N ASN A 32 -1.19 -0.20 -3.48
CA ASN A 32 -2.60 0.17 -3.31
C ASN A 32 -3.48 -1.07 -3.56
N THR A 33 -4.35 -1.44 -2.62
CA THR A 33 -5.04 -2.74 -2.63
C THR A 33 -6.57 -2.60 -2.67
N ALA A 34 -7.25 -3.69 -3.05
CA ALA A 34 -8.71 -3.78 -3.12
C ALA A 34 -9.17 -5.22 -2.83
N SER A 35 -10.28 -5.40 -2.10
CA SER A 35 -10.86 -6.72 -1.78
C SER A 35 -11.78 -7.31 -2.86
N GLN A 36 -12.39 -6.46 -3.70
CA GLN A 36 -13.37 -6.88 -4.72
C GLN A 36 -12.87 -6.61 -6.15
N CYS A 37 -11.58 -6.86 -6.38
CA CYS A 37 -10.91 -6.62 -7.66
C CYS A 37 -10.54 -7.95 -8.34
N GLY A 38 -10.52 -7.99 -9.68
CA GLY A 38 -9.99 -9.15 -10.42
C GLY A 38 -8.51 -9.46 -10.11
N PHE A 39 -7.78 -8.49 -9.55
CA PHE A 39 -6.40 -8.65 -9.11
C PHE A 39 -6.25 -8.96 -7.62
N THR A 40 -7.34 -9.06 -6.86
CA THR A 40 -7.30 -9.46 -5.45
C THR A 40 -6.54 -10.76 -5.18
N PRO A 41 -6.53 -11.78 -6.07
CA PRO A 41 -5.67 -12.96 -5.89
C PRO A 41 -4.17 -12.66 -5.77
N GLN A 42 -3.69 -11.45 -6.14
CA GLN A 42 -2.29 -11.04 -5.94
C GLN A 42 -1.89 -10.96 -4.46
N TYR A 43 -2.83 -10.89 -3.51
CA TYR A 43 -2.53 -10.97 -2.08
C TYR A 43 -1.72 -12.21 -1.72
N THR A 44 -2.02 -13.38 -2.31
CA THR A 44 -1.26 -14.61 -2.08
C THR A 44 0.22 -14.43 -2.44
N GLY A 45 0.51 -13.92 -3.64
CA GLY A 45 1.89 -13.70 -4.07
C GLY A 45 2.62 -12.62 -3.25
N LEU A 46 1.92 -11.57 -2.82
CA LEU A 46 2.48 -10.55 -1.94
C LEU A 46 2.84 -11.12 -0.57
N GLU A 47 1.97 -11.96 -0.01
CA GLU A 47 2.21 -12.63 1.27
C GLU A 47 3.36 -13.64 1.18
N GLU A 48 3.44 -14.42 0.11
CA GLU A 48 4.57 -15.32 -0.15
C GLU A 48 5.90 -14.56 -0.23
N LEU A 49 5.95 -13.45 -0.98
CA LEU A 49 7.13 -12.59 -1.06
C LEU A 49 7.51 -12.02 0.30
N TYR A 50 6.52 -11.54 1.06
CA TYR A 50 6.75 -10.99 2.39
C TYR A 50 7.34 -12.05 3.32
N ARG A 51 6.72 -13.23 3.43
CA ARG A 51 7.22 -14.34 4.26
C ARG A 51 8.62 -14.76 3.88
N LEU A 52 8.93 -14.82 2.59
CA LEU A 52 10.23 -15.26 2.09
C LEU A 52 11.36 -14.28 2.41
N PHE A 53 11.08 -12.97 2.43
CA PHE A 53 12.13 -11.95 2.48
C PHE A 53 12.10 -11.06 3.72
N LYS A 54 11.08 -11.13 4.58
CA LYS A 54 10.97 -10.25 5.76
C LYS A 54 12.18 -10.27 6.67
N ASP A 55 12.76 -11.44 6.92
CA ASP A 55 13.92 -11.60 7.79
C ASP A 55 15.23 -11.12 7.13
N ARG A 56 15.18 -10.71 5.86
CA ARG A 56 16.28 -10.11 5.10
C ARG A 56 16.10 -8.61 4.85
N GLY A 57 15.21 -7.97 5.61
CA GLY A 57 14.94 -6.54 5.49
C GLY A 57 14.03 -6.19 4.31
N PHE A 58 12.96 -6.97 4.08
CA PHE A 58 11.92 -6.64 3.11
C PHE A 58 10.57 -6.47 3.79
N VAL A 59 9.76 -5.52 3.35
CA VAL A 59 8.40 -5.34 3.89
C VAL A 59 7.42 -4.96 2.79
N VAL A 60 6.21 -5.51 2.87
CA VAL A 60 5.08 -5.10 2.02
C VAL A 60 4.17 -4.20 2.85
N LEU A 61 3.76 -3.06 2.30
CA LEU A 61 2.82 -2.14 2.92
C LEU A 61 1.57 -2.04 2.04
N GLY A 62 0.44 -2.55 2.53
CA GLY A 62 -0.84 -2.55 1.80
C GLY A 62 -1.72 -1.37 2.18
N PHE A 63 -2.13 -0.58 1.19
CA PHE A 63 -2.99 0.59 1.34
C PHE A 63 -4.33 0.38 0.62
N PRO A 64 -5.39 -0.03 1.32
CA PRO A 64 -6.72 -0.19 0.72
C PRO A 64 -7.19 1.12 0.09
N CYS A 65 -7.79 1.06 -1.10
CA CYS A 65 -8.26 2.23 -1.82
C CYS A 65 -9.55 1.95 -2.60
N ASN A 66 -10.56 2.80 -2.45
CA ASN A 66 -11.87 2.60 -3.10
C ASN A 66 -12.05 3.37 -4.42
N GLN A 67 -11.03 4.10 -4.88
CA GLN A 67 -11.14 5.00 -6.04
C GLN A 67 -11.26 4.25 -7.38
N PHE A 68 -11.00 2.95 -7.41
CA PHE A 68 -10.97 2.15 -8.62
C PHE A 68 -12.16 1.18 -8.66
N GLY A 69 -13.22 1.60 -9.35
CA GLY A 69 -14.44 0.80 -9.53
C GLY A 69 -15.21 0.50 -8.24
N GLY A 70 -14.97 1.23 -7.15
CA GLY A 70 -15.63 0.98 -5.87
C GLY A 70 -15.30 -0.39 -5.26
N GLN A 71 -14.12 -0.94 -5.57
CA GLN A 71 -13.73 -2.32 -5.25
C GLN A 71 -13.18 -2.52 -3.82
N GLU A 72 -13.25 -1.50 -2.97
CA GLU A 72 -12.88 -1.57 -1.54
C GLU A 72 -13.93 -0.84 -0.66
N PRO A 73 -15.21 -1.29 -0.69
CA PRO A 73 -16.30 -0.57 -0.03
C PRO A 73 -16.29 -0.72 1.49
N GLY A 74 -15.68 -1.79 2.01
CA GLY A 74 -15.67 -2.13 3.44
C GLY A 74 -14.95 -1.10 4.32
N ASP A 75 -15.24 -1.16 5.62
CA ASP A 75 -14.50 -0.45 6.65
C ASP A 75 -13.22 -1.20 7.05
N ALA A 76 -12.45 -0.64 7.99
CA ALA A 76 -11.17 -1.20 8.39
C ALA A 76 -11.29 -2.63 8.97
N GLU A 77 -12.35 -2.92 9.72
CA GLU A 77 -12.60 -4.23 10.29
C GLU A 77 -12.90 -5.25 9.19
N ALA A 78 -13.82 -4.93 8.28
CA ALA A 78 -14.19 -5.79 7.17
C ALA A 78 -12.99 -6.08 6.24
N ILE A 79 -12.17 -5.06 5.96
CA ILE A 79 -10.95 -5.21 5.14
C ILE A 79 -9.96 -6.15 5.83
N GLY A 80 -9.69 -5.95 7.12
CA GLY A 80 -8.77 -6.79 7.89
C GLY A 80 -9.23 -8.25 7.94
N GLN A 81 -10.50 -8.48 8.25
CA GLN A 81 -11.10 -9.81 8.27
C GLN A 81 -11.04 -10.50 6.90
N PHE A 82 -11.31 -9.75 5.82
CA PHE A 82 -11.21 -10.28 4.46
C PHE A 82 -9.79 -10.75 4.14
N CYS A 83 -8.79 -9.89 4.36
CA CYS A 83 -7.40 -10.19 4.04
C CYS A 83 -6.88 -11.38 4.88
N GLN A 84 -7.21 -11.42 6.17
CA GLN A 84 -6.81 -12.50 7.06
C GLN A 84 -7.50 -13.82 6.71
N SER A 85 -8.82 -13.84 6.55
CA SER A 85 -9.58 -15.09 6.35
C SER A 85 -9.38 -15.71 4.96
N ARG A 86 -9.11 -14.90 3.93
CA ARG A 86 -9.00 -15.37 2.55
C ARG A 86 -7.58 -15.62 2.09
N PHE A 87 -6.62 -14.84 2.60
CA PHE A 87 -5.26 -14.83 2.07
C PHE A 87 -4.19 -14.97 3.16
N ASP A 88 -4.58 -15.02 4.44
CA ASP A 88 -3.66 -15.11 5.58
C ASP A 88 -2.57 -14.04 5.54
N VAL A 89 -2.97 -12.81 5.16
CA VAL A 89 -2.07 -11.65 5.04
C VAL A 89 -1.49 -11.32 6.41
N THR A 90 -0.16 -11.33 6.50
CA THR A 90 0.59 -10.96 7.71
C THR A 90 1.41 -9.68 7.56
N PHE A 91 1.56 -9.17 6.34
CA PHE A 91 2.20 -7.87 6.13
C PHE A 91 1.34 -6.69 6.63
N PRO A 92 1.95 -5.55 6.98
CA PRO A 92 1.22 -4.37 7.43
C PRO A 92 0.15 -3.88 6.44
N LEU A 93 -1.10 -3.84 6.92
CA LEU A 93 -2.21 -3.14 6.28
C LEU A 93 -2.51 -1.81 6.97
N PHE A 94 -2.85 -0.82 6.14
CA PHE A 94 -3.14 0.55 6.55
C PHE A 94 -4.63 0.88 6.42
N ALA A 95 -5.05 1.95 7.07
CA ALA A 95 -6.38 2.53 6.88
C ALA A 95 -6.60 2.87 5.40
N LYS A 96 -7.86 2.83 4.99
CA LYS A 96 -8.26 3.15 3.62
C LYS A 96 -7.91 4.61 3.30
N ILE A 97 -7.29 4.83 2.14
CA ILE A 97 -6.85 6.16 1.69
C ILE A 97 -7.20 6.41 0.22
N ASP A 98 -7.18 7.68 -0.15
CA ASP A 98 -7.15 8.11 -1.54
C ASP A 98 -5.70 8.15 -2.04
N VAL A 99 -5.49 7.72 -3.29
CA VAL A 99 -4.16 7.70 -3.93
C VAL A 99 -4.08 8.66 -5.12
N ASN A 100 -5.24 9.12 -5.62
CA ASN A 100 -5.40 10.10 -6.69
C ASN A 100 -6.29 11.27 -6.24
N GLY A 101 -6.21 12.39 -6.98
CA GLY A 101 -6.99 13.60 -6.72
C GLY A 101 -6.44 14.45 -5.56
N ASP A 102 -7.18 15.51 -5.23
CA ASP A 102 -6.75 16.53 -4.27
C ASP A 102 -6.66 16.00 -2.82
N ASN A 103 -7.41 14.93 -2.52
CA ASN A 103 -7.40 14.25 -1.23
C ASN A 103 -6.38 13.11 -1.15
N ALA A 104 -5.54 12.92 -2.19
CA ALA A 104 -4.55 11.86 -2.20
C ALA A 104 -3.61 11.95 -0.99
N HIS A 105 -3.34 10.82 -0.38
CA HIS A 105 -2.40 10.74 0.73
C HIS A 105 -1.03 11.29 0.29
N PRO A 106 -0.34 12.12 1.10
CA PRO A 106 0.93 12.75 0.70
C PRO A 106 2.00 11.78 0.20
N LEU A 107 2.08 10.59 0.81
CA LEU A 107 2.93 9.49 0.32
C LEU A 107 2.68 9.18 -1.17
N PHE A 108 1.41 9.02 -1.56
CA PHE A 108 1.05 8.64 -2.92
C PHE A 108 1.22 9.80 -3.90
N THR A 109 1.03 11.05 -3.47
CA THR A 109 1.41 12.23 -4.27
C THR A 109 2.90 12.22 -4.57
N TRP A 110 3.74 11.98 -3.56
CA TRP A 110 5.18 11.89 -3.72
C TRP A 110 5.61 10.69 -4.58
N LEU A 111 5.09 9.49 -4.35
CA LEU A 111 5.42 8.29 -5.13
C LEU A 111 5.14 8.44 -6.62
N LYS A 112 4.00 9.05 -6.95
CA LYS A 112 3.59 9.29 -8.35
C LYS A 112 4.48 10.31 -9.05
N HIS A 113 4.99 11.29 -8.33
CA HIS A 113 5.96 12.28 -8.83
C HIS A 113 7.33 11.63 -9.06
N GLU A 114 7.84 10.86 -8.08
CA GLU A 114 9.16 10.21 -8.18
C GLU A 114 9.21 9.11 -9.24
N ALA A 115 8.10 8.42 -9.48
CA ALA A 115 8.00 7.32 -10.43
C ALA A 115 6.87 7.55 -11.44
N ALA A 116 6.93 8.68 -12.14
CA ALA A 116 5.95 9.01 -13.18
C ALA A 116 5.93 7.96 -14.30
N GLY A 117 4.74 7.65 -14.79
CA GLY A 117 4.54 6.69 -15.87
C GLY A 117 4.95 7.23 -17.24
N ILE A 118 4.56 6.49 -18.28
CA ILE A 118 4.79 6.87 -19.69
C ILE A 118 4.28 8.29 -19.93
N LEU A 119 5.10 9.10 -20.62
CA LEU A 119 4.85 10.51 -20.92
C LEU A 119 4.63 11.40 -19.67
N GLY A 120 5.19 11.02 -18.52
CA GLY A 120 5.08 11.78 -17.28
C GLY A 120 3.70 11.68 -16.62
N THR A 121 2.91 10.66 -16.96
CA THR A 121 1.60 10.50 -16.32
C THR A 121 1.75 9.99 -14.89
N GLU A 122 1.32 10.82 -13.94
CA GLU A 122 1.49 10.52 -12.51
C GLU A 122 0.35 9.68 -11.94
N ALA A 123 -0.87 9.78 -12.48
CA ALA A 123 -2.04 9.11 -11.89
C ALA A 123 -1.89 7.59 -11.83
N ILE A 124 -2.15 7.01 -10.65
CA ILE A 124 -2.26 5.55 -10.49
C ILE A 124 -3.41 5.06 -11.34
N LYS A 125 -3.14 4.04 -12.16
CA LYS A 125 -4.09 3.58 -13.17
C LYS A 125 -5.11 2.60 -12.61
N TRP A 126 -4.73 1.79 -11.63
CA TRP A 126 -5.59 0.74 -11.10
C TRP A 126 -5.15 0.22 -9.72
N ASN A 127 -5.98 -0.64 -9.13
CA ASN A 127 -5.66 -1.47 -7.97
C ASN A 127 -4.40 -2.31 -8.22
N PHE A 128 -3.63 -2.55 -7.16
CA PHE A 128 -2.39 -3.34 -7.12
C PHE A 128 -1.22 -2.75 -7.92
N THR A 129 -1.19 -1.43 -8.08
CA THR A 129 0.02 -0.71 -8.52
C THR A 129 1.05 -0.76 -7.38
N LYS A 130 2.33 -0.88 -7.73
CA LYS A 130 3.40 -1.19 -6.79
C LYS A 130 4.53 -0.18 -6.93
N PHE A 131 5.09 0.25 -5.81
CA PHE A 131 6.30 1.06 -5.74
C PHE A 131 7.31 0.35 -4.86
N LEU A 132 8.57 0.29 -5.31
CA LEU A 132 9.67 -0.27 -4.53
C LEU A 132 10.60 0.86 -4.12
N VAL A 133 10.82 1.02 -2.82
CA VAL A 133 11.60 2.12 -2.22
C VAL A 133 12.65 1.59 -1.25
N ASN A 134 13.79 2.28 -1.16
CA ASN A 134 14.85 2.08 -0.15
C ASN A 134 15.28 3.41 0.47
#